data_AF-A0A7Y7D293-F1
#
_entry.id   AF-A0A7Y7D293-F1
#
_cell.length_a   1.000
_cell.length_b   1.000
_cell.length_c   1.000
_cell.angle_alpha   90.00
_cell.angle_beta   90.00
_cell.angle_gamma   90.00
#
_symmetry.space_group_name_H-M   'P 1'
#
loop_
_entity.id
_entity.type
_entity.pdbx_description
1 polymer ?
#
loop_
_entity_poly.entity_id
_entity_poly.type
_entity_poly.pdbx_seq_one_letter_code
_entity_poly.pdbx_strand_id
1 'polypeptide(L)'
;MHVWGQLNKNKACISLNAHVLGDGAVMDHKAKFESLSKEASARVKLHLFGWSDQAGNAGDYGLNVGPVETTFTMLINTTYMFQPDPAFVLHCRPFDLTQAQFEYVQDHDLDTEEFLSGLGPLPAISHELDLAKYKDSASALEGLKAIL
;
A
#
# COMPACT_ATOMS: atom_id res chain seq x y z
N MET A 1 -25.25 -39.56 -36.64
CA MET A 1 -23.82 -39.26 -36.82
C MET A 1 -23.09 -39.78 -35.59
N HIS A 2 -22.46 -40.96 -35.59
CA HIS A 2 -21.11 -41.27 -36.11
C HIS A 2 -20.09 -40.20 -35.67
N VAL A 3 -19.44 -40.27 -34.49
CA VAL A 3 -18.44 -41.17 -33.82
C VAL A 3 -16.97 -40.74 -34.08
N TRP A 4 -16.16 -40.80 -33.01
CA TRP A 4 -14.69 -40.95 -32.86
C TRP A 4 -13.91 -39.68 -32.47
N GLY A 5 -13.00 -39.67 -31.48
CA GLY A 5 -12.31 -40.82 -30.88
C GLY A 5 -11.75 -40.61 -29.46
N GLN A 6 -11.81 -41.72 -28.72
CA GLN A 6 -10.74 -42.32 -27.90
C GLN A 6 -9.33 -42.04 -28.47
N LEU A 7 -8.19 -42.02 -27.75
CA LEU A 7 -7.70 -42.74 -26.58
C LEU A 7 -6.33 -42.11 -26.26
N ASN A 8 -5.96 -41.91 -24.99
CA ASN A 8 -4.68 -42.47 -24.55
C ASN A 8 -4.66 -42.73 -23.05
N LYS A 9 -4.73 -44.02 -22.74
CA LYS A 9 -4.43 -44.59 -21.43
C LYS A 9 -2.92 -44.59 -21.30
N ASN A 10 -2.38 -43.85 -20.34
CA ASN A 10 -1.16 -44.32 -19.69
C ASN A 10 -1.39 -44.40 -18.19
N LYS A 11 -1.31 -45.65 -17.73
CA LYS A 11 -1.29 -46.05 -16.33
C LYS A 11 -0.09 -45.41 -15.65
N ALA A 12 -0.34 -44.71 -14.56
CA ALA A 12 0.51 -44.80 -13.39
C ALA A 12 -0.40 -44.73 -12.15
N CYS A 13 -0.77 -45.92 -11.67
CA CYS A 13 -1.15 -46.08 -10.28
C CYS A 13 0.10 -45.77 -9.46
N ILE A 14 0.15 -44.62 -8.79
CA ILE A 14 0.96 -44.45 -7.61
C ILE A 14 -0.02 -44.28 -6.46
N SER A 15 -0.02 -45.28 -5.59
CA SER A 15 -0.80 -45.32 -4.37
C SER A 15 -0.13 -44.46 -3.30
N LEU A 16 -0.97 -43.78 -2.52
CA LEU A 16 -0.77 -43.33 -1.14
C LEU A 16 0.38 -42.34 -0.85
N ASN A 17 -0.02 -41.09 -0.61
CA ASN A 17 0.06 -40.58 0.76
C ASN A 17 -1.12 -39.63 1.00
N ALA A 18 -2.04 -40.05 1.87
CA ALA A 18 -2.87 -39.12 2.58
C ALA A 18 -1.95 -38.29 3.48
N HIS A 19 -1.77 -37.01 3.13
CA HIS A 19 -1.50 -36.00 4.13
C HIS A 19 -2.61 -34.95 3.99
N VAL A 20 -3.41 -34.93 5.05
CA VAL A 20 -4.23 -33.83 5.54
C VAL A 20 -3.63 -32.48 5.14
N LEU A 21 -4.46 -31.58 4.61
CA LEU A 21 -4.51 -30.12 4.82
C LEU A 21 -5.63 -29.66 3.84
N GLY A 22 -6.88 -29.63 4.26
CA GLY A 22 -7.40 -28.47 5.00
C GLY A 22 -7.69 -27.36 4.00
N ASP A 23 -8.94 -27.31 3.52
CA ASP A 23 -9.47 -26.20 2.74
C ASP A 23 -9.21 -24.88 3.49
N GLY A 24 -8.53 -23.95 2.82
CA GLY A 24 -8.19 -22.62 3.35
C GLY A 24 -6.69 -22.36 3.42
N ALA A 25 -6.01 -22.32 2.27
CA ALA A 25 -4.74 -21.63 2.19
C ALA A 25 -4.99 -20.13 2.46
N VAL A 26 -4.97 -19.73 3.72
CA VAL A 26 -4.69 -18.34 4.10
C VAL A 26 -3.32 -18.08 3.50
N MET A 27 -3.26 -17.45 2.32
CA MET A 27 -1.98 -17.07 1.74
C MET A 27 -1.30 -16.16 2.75
N ASP A 28 -0.10 -16.55 3.18
CA ASP A 28 0.72 -15.68 4.01
C ASP A 28 1.15 -14.48 3.14
N HIS A 29 0.40 -13.38 3.25
CA HIS A 29 0.63 -12.17 2.47
C HIS A 29 2.04 -11.62 2.70
N LYS A 30 2.61 -11.82 3.90
CA LYS A 30 3.98 -11.41 4.20
C LYS A 30 4.98 -12.26 3.43
N ALA A 31 4.85 -13.59 3.48
CA ALA A 31 5.73 -14.48 2.74
C ALA A 31 5.67 -14.24 1.22
N LYS A 32 4.47 -13.98 0.68
CA LYS A 32 4.30 -13.64 -0.74
C LYS A 32 4.95 -12.29 -1.06
N PHE A 33 4.70 -11.25 -0.27
CA PHE A 33 5.30 -9.93 -0.44
C PHE A 33 6.83 -9.96 -0.36
N GLU A 34 7.40 -10.71 0.58
CA GLU A 34 8.85 -10.92 0.70
C GLU A 34 9.43 -11.66 -0.52
N SER A 35 8.69 -12.61 -1.10
CA SER A 35 9.16 -13.30 -2.31
C SER A 35 9.28 -12.35 -3.50
N LEU A 36 8.36 -11.38 -3.63
CA LEU A 36 8.36 -10.36 -4.67
C LEU A 36 9.51 -9.35 -4.54
N SER A 37 10.09 -9.21 -3.33
CA SER A 37 11.28 -8.38 -3.11
C SER A 37 12.56 -8.92 -3.77
N LYS A 38 12.57 -10.23 -4.07
CA LYS A 38 13.73 -10.96 -4.62
C LYS A 38 13.74 -10.99 -6.14
N GLU A 39 12.66 -10.55 -6.78
CA GLU A 39 12.60 -10.42 -8.23
C GLU A 39 13.62 -9.37 -8.67
N ALA A 40 14.49 -9.70 -9.62
CA ALA A 40 15.54 -8.83 -10.16
C ALA A 40 14.91 -7.68 -10.97
N SER A 41 14.27 -6.77 -10.26
CA SER A 41 13.43 -5.70 -10.79
C SER A 41 13.91 -4.36 -10.22
N ALA A 42 13.74 -3.31 -11.02
CA ALA A 42 14.02 -1.95 -10.57
C ALA A 42 13.11 -1.63 -9.38
N ARG A 43 13.70 -1.06 -8.32
CA ARG A 43 12.91 -0.53 -7.21
C ARG A 43 12.26 0.77 -7.62
N VAL A 44 11.00 0.93 -7.23
CA VAL A 44 10.22 2.15 -7.40
C VAL A 44 10.19 2.89 -6.07
N LYS A 45 10.40 4.21 -6.14
CA LYS A 45 10.26 5.08 -4.98
C LYS A 45 8.79 5.42 -4.80
N LEU A 46 8.26 5.02 -3.66
CA LEU A 46 6.87 5.21 -3.26
C LEU A 46 6.80 6.15 -2.07
N HIS A 47 5.64 6.73 -1.86
CA HIS A 47 5.37 7.60 -0.73
C HIS A 47 4.07 7.15 -0.05
N LEU A 48 4.17 6.75 1.22
CA LEU A 48 3.01 6.48 2.07
C LEU A 48 2.56 7.81 2.67
N PHE A 49 1.33 8.21 2.37
CA PHE A 49 0.72 9.42 2.92
C PHE A 49 -0.20 9.03 4.06
N GLY A 50 -0.22 9.84 5.11
CA GLY A 50 -1.11 9.65 6.24
C GLY A 50 -1.36 10.93 7.00
N TRP A 51 -2.05 10.79 8.12
CA TRP A 51 -2.37 11.89 9.01
C TRP A 51 -2.26 11.47 10.47
N SER A 52 -2.08 12.45 11.34
CA SER A 52 -2.17 12.27 12.80
C SER A 52 -2.78 13.50 13.45
N ASP A 53 -3.67 13.30 14.41
CA ASP A 53 -4.25 14.38 15.21
C ASP A 53 -3.56 14.53 16.58
N GLN A 54 -3.98 15.55 17.34
CA GLN A 54 -3.44 15.81 18.68
C GLN A 54 -3.91 14.80 19.74
N ALA A 55 -4.99 14.06 19.48
CA ALA A 55 -5.50 13.02 20.37
C ALA A 55 -4.72 11.71 20.25
N GLY A 56 -3.81 11.61 19.27
CA GLY A 56 -3.02 10.43 18.98
C GLY A 56 -3.71 9.46 18.02
N ASN A 57 -4.84 9.86 17.40
CA ASN A 57 -5.39 9.12 16.28
C ASN A 57 -4.52 9.36 15.06
N ALA A 58 -4.32 8.32 14.28
CA ALA A 58 -3.58 8.37 13.03
C ALA A 58 -4.18 7.36 12.06
N GLY A 59 -3.85 7.53 10.78
CA GLY A 59 -4.15 6.58 9.74
C GLY A 59 -3.48 6.98 8.43
N ASP A 60 -3.52 6.09 7.46
CA ASP A 60 -2.99 6.34 6.13
C ASP A 60 -4.07 6.72 5.11
N TYR A 61 -3.63 7.43 4.08
CA TYR A 61 -4.39 7.67 2.85
C TYR A 61 -3.93 6.73 1.73
N GLY A 62 -2.90 5.93 1.96
CA GLY A 62 -2.34 4.96 1.02
C GLY A 62 -0.98 5.32 0.42
N LEU A 63 -0.46 4.37 -0.36
CA LEU A 63 0.79 4.48 -1.12
C LEU A 63 0.56 5.10 -2.49
N ASN A 64 1.43 6.02 -2.89
CA ASN A 64 1.42 6.57 -4.24
C ASN A 64 2.81 6.61 -4.88
N VAL A 65 2.82 6.47 -6.22
CA VAL A 65 3.97 6.73 -7.09
C VAL A 65 3.83 8.14 -7.65
N GLY A 66 4.91 8.93 -7.60
CA GLY A 66 4.95 10.24 -8.26
C GLY A 66 5.31 11.39 -7.31
N PRO A 67 5.12 12.65 -7.76
CA PRO A 67 5.52 13.81 -7.00
C PRO A 67 4.74 13.94 -5.68
N VAL A 68 5.47 14.11 -4.59
CA VAL A 68 4.93 14.34 -3.26
C VAL A 68 4.00 15.55 -3.25
N GLU A 69 4.38 16.62 -3.96
CA GLU A 69 3.62 17.86 -4.12
C GLU A 69 2.21 17.63 -4.63
N THR A 70 2.05 16.82 -5.69
CA THR A 70 0.74 16.56 -6.29
C THR A 70 -0.21 15.88 -5.31
N THR A 71 0.30 14.90 -4.55
CA THR A 71 -0.52 14.16 -3.59
C THR A 71 -0.90 15.02 -2.40
N PHE A 72 0.04 15.77 -1.81
CA PHE A 72 -0.30 16.73 -0.76
C PHE A 72 -1.29 17.79 -1.25
N THR A 73 -1.10 18.33 -2.47
CA THR A 73 -2.02 19.32 -3.05
C THR A 73 -3.45 18.79 -3.14
N MET A 74 -3.61 17.53 -3.57
CA MET A 74 -4.90 16.87 -3.58
C MET A 74 -5.47 16.72 -2.16
N LEU A 75 -4.68 16.17 -1.22
CA LEU A 75 -5.12 15.94 0.17
C LEU A 75 -5.53 17.23 0.88
N ILE A 76 -4.78 18.32 0.68
CA ILE A 76 -5.09 19.64 1.23
C ILE A 76 -6.43 20.13 0.67
N ASN A 77 -6.60 20.12 -0.65
CA ASN A 77 -7.82 20.62 -1.28
C ASN A 77 -9.06 19.83 -0.89
N THR A 78 -8.97 18.50 -0.84
CA THR A 78 -10.10 17.66 -0.42
C THR A 78 -10.39 17.84 1.07
N THR A 79 -9.37 17.93 1.92
CA THR A 79 -9.53 18.18 3.35
C THR A 79 -10.34 19.45 3.60
N TYR A 80 -9.90 20.59 3.06
CA TYR A 80 -10.59 21.88 3.29
C TYR A 80 -11.98 21.96 2.64
N MET A 81 -12.30 21.09 1.67
CA MET A 81 -13.65 20.99 1.11
C MET A 81 -14.65 20.38 2.12
N PHE A 82 -14.21 19.42 2.94
CA PHE A 82 -15.08 18.69 3.87
C PHE A 82 -14.90 19.13 5.33
N GLN A 83 -13.74 19.67 5.67
CA GLN A 83 -13.38 20.13 7.00
C GLN A 83 -12.68 21.49 6.90
N PRO A 84 -13.43 22.61 7.06
CA PRO A 84 -12.88 23.97 6.93
C PRO A 84 -11.79 24.30 7.96
N ASP A 85 -11.86 23.68 9.14
CA ASP A 85 -10.91 23.86 10.24
C ASP A 85 -10.23 22.50 10.57
N PRO A 86 -9.30 22.02 9.72
CA PRO A 86 -8.59 20.78 9.97
C PRO A 86 -7.60 20.95 11.13
N ALA A 87 -7.64 20.02 12.08
CA ALA A 87 -6.81 20.02 13.28
C ALA A 87 -5.89 18.79 13.34
N PHE A 88 -5.19 18.51 12.24
CA PHE A 88 -4.31 17.35 12.11
C PHE A 88 -3.10 17.67 11.23
N VAL A 89 -2.09 16.81 11.31
CA VAL A 89 -0.84 16.89 10.55
C VAL A 89 -0.88 15.86 9.43
N LEU A 90 -0.70 16.31 8.20
CA LEU A 90 -0.43 15.43 7.06
C LEU A 90 1.05 15.03 7.07
N HIS A 91 1.35 13.77 6.79
CA HIS A 91 2.73 13.28 6.73
C HIS A 91 2.97 12.37 5.53
N CYS A 92 4.23 12.28 5.13
CA CYS A 92 4.70 11.44 4.04
C CYS A 92 5.94 10.64 4.47
N ARG A 93 5.94 9.33 4.17
CA ARG A 93 7.07 8.41 4.42
C ARG A 93 7.55 7.81 3.09
N PRO A 94 8.86 7.85 2.80
CA PRO A 94 9.39 7.25 1.59
C PRO A 94 9.57 5.74 1.76
N PHE A 95 9.17 4.97 0.74
CA PHE A 95 9.38 3.53 0.65
C PHE A 95 10.11 3.19 -0.65
N ASP A 96 10.99 2.20 -0.60
CA ASP A 96 11.61 1.61 -1.78
C ASP A 96 11.17 0.14 -1.91
N LEU A 97 10.20 -0.10 -2.79
CA LEU A 97 9.65 -1.44 -3.06
C LEU A 97 9.87 -1.81 -4.53
N THR A 98 9.72 -3.10 -4.86
CA THR A 98 9.60 -3.50 -6.28
C THR A 98 8.22 -3.14 -6.81
N GLN A 99 8.08 -2.97 -8.13
CA GLN A 99 6.78 -2.72 -8.76
C GLN A 99 5.76 -3.81 -8.41
N ALA A 100 6.19 -5.08 -8.39
CA ALA A 100 5.33 -6.21 -8.03
C ALA A 100 4.85 -6.16 -6.57
N GLN A 101 5.69 -5.68 -5.63
CA GLN A 101 5.29 -5.45 -4.25
C GLN A 101 4.21 -4.35 -4.14
N PHE A 102 4.35 -3.28 -4.92
CA PHE A 102 3.37 -2.22 -4.95
C PHE A 102 2.02 -2.71 -5.49
N GLU A 103 2.02 -3.36 -6.66
CA GLU A 103 0.83 -3.97 -7.26
C GLU A 103 0.17 -4.98 -6.30
N TYR A 104 0.97 -5.79 -5.60
CA TYR A 104 0.46 -6.72 -4.62
C TYR A 104 -0.33 -6.05 -3.50
N VAL A 105 0.18 -4.94 -2.94
CA VAL A 105 -0.52 -4.20 -1.88
C VAL A 105 -1.82 -3.59 -2.42
N GLN A 106 -1.81 -3.05 -3.64
CA GLN A 106 -3.00 -2.47 -4.27
C GLN A 106 -4.07 -3.52 -4.59
N ASP A 107 -3.68 -4.69 -5.07
CA ASP A 107 -4.60 -5.72 -5.56
C ASP A 107 -5.28 -6.52 -4.43
N HIS A 108 -4.73 -6.51 -3.22
CA HIS A 108 -5.17 -7.36 -2.12
C HIS A 108 -5.95 -6.62 -1.03
N ASP A 109 -6.34 -5.36 -1.27
CA ASP A 109 -7.14 -4.52 -0.34
C ASP A 109 -6.60 -4.56 1.10
N LEU A 110 -5.27 -4.56 1.22
CA LEU A 110 -4.60 -4.61 2.52
C LEU A 110 -4.61 -3.20 3.14
N ASP A 111 -4.90 -3.11 4.44
CA ASP A 111 -4.58 -1.92 5.21
C ASP A 111 -3.06 -1.70 5.09
N THR A 112 -2.69 -0.64 4.38
CA THR A 112 -1.34 -0.50 3.86
C THR A 112 -0.37 -0.17 4.99
N GLU A 113 -0.76 0.68 5.94
CA GLU A 113 0.09 0.99 7.08
C GLU A 113 0.21 -0.20 8.04
N GLU A 114 -0.90 -0.88 8.36
CA GLU A 114 -0.88 -2.06 9.23
C GLU A 114 -0.04 -3.18 8.61
N PHE A 115 -0.23 -3.44 7.31
CA PHE A 115 0.52 -4.48 6.62
C PHE A 115 2.02 -4.18 6.59
N LEU A 116 2.41 -2.96 6.21
CA LEU A 116 3.82 -2.58 6.10
C LEU A 116 4.51 -2.52 7.47
N SER A 117 3.82 -2.03 8.51
CA SER A 117 4.35 -2.04 9.89
C SER A 117 4.50 -3.47 10.42
N GLY A 118 3.67 -4.40 9.96
CA GLY A 118 3.80 -5.83 10.23
C GLY A 118 5.03 -6.50 9.59
N LEU A 119 5.70 -5.86 8.63
CA LEU A 119 6.94 -6.34 7.99
C LEU A 119 8.20 -5.79 8.67
N GLY A 120 8.08 -4.70 9.42
CA GLY A 120 9.19 -4.02 10.08
C GLY A 120 8.85 -2.59 10.48
N PRO A 121 9.79 -1.86 11.10
CA PRO A 121 9.57 -0.46 11.45
C PRO A 121 9.35 0.37 10.20
N LEU A 122 8.32 1.23 10.24
CA LEU A 122 8.04 2.15 9.14
C LEU A 122 9.20 3.16 8.97
N PRO A 123 9.52 3.57 7.73
CA PRO A 123 10.47 4.65 7.47
C PRO A 123 10.06 5.94 8.17
N ALA A 124 11.05 6.78 8.51
CA ALA A 124 10.79 8.08 9.12
C ALA A 124 9.96 8.99 8.19
N ILE A 125 9.22 9.92 8.80
CA ILE A 125 8.51 10.97 8.06
C ILE A 125 9.54 11.84 7.36
N SER A 126 9.42 12.01 6.04
CA SER A 126 10.30 12.89 5.26
C SER A 126 9.69 14.29 5.09
N HIS A 127 8.37 14.41 5.07
CA HIS A 127 7.65 15.68 4.97
C HIS A 127 6.43 15.66 5.88
N GLU A 128 6.17 16.79 6.55
CA GLU A 128 5.01 16.99 7.41
C GLU A 128 4.41 18.38 7.18
N LEU A 129 3.08 18.47 7.16
CA LEU A 129 2.35 19.72 7.05
C LEU A 129 1.22 19.73 8.09
N ASP A 130 1.38 20.59 9.10
CA ASP A 130 0.39 20.79 10.15
C ASP A 130 -0.72 21.74 9.67
N LEU A 131 -1.89 21.17 9.35
CA LEU A 131 -3.00 21.94 8.77
C LEU A 131 -3.66 22.89 9.79
N ALA A 132 -3.49 22.64 11.09
CA ALA A 132 -4.00 23.53 12.13
C ALA A 132 -3.37 24.93 12.11
N LYS A 133 -2.23 25.08 11.43
CA LYS A 133 -1.51 26.35 11.27
C LYS A 133 -2.04 27.22 10.12
N TYR A 134 -2.92 26.68 9.28
CA TYR A 134 -3.37 27.35 8.05
C TYR A 134 -4.87 27.58 8.08
N LYS A 135 -5.27 28.79 7.69
CA LYS A 135 -6.66 29.25 7.72
C LYS A 135 -7.51 28.72 6.56
N ASP A 136 -6.87 28.31 5.47
CA ASP A 136 -7.51 27.91 4.23
C ASP A 136 -6.56 27.05 3.38
N SER A 137 -7.11 26.34 2.39
CA SER A 137 -6.33 25.53 1.44
C SER A 137 -5.21 26.34 0.78
N ALA A 138 -5.48 27.59 0.38
CA ALA A 138 -4.50 28.42 -0.31
C ALA A 138 -3.24 28.66 0.55
N SER A 139 -3.41 29.02 1.82
CA SER A 139 -2.29 29.20 2.75
C SER A 139 -1.57 27.89 3.07
N ALA A 140 -2.28 26.77 3.16
CA ALA A 140 -1.67 25.45 3.32
C ALA A 140 -0.83 25.04 2.10
N LEU A 141 -1.29 25.33 0.88
CA LEU A 141 -0.54 25.08 -0.37
C LEU A 141 0.73 25.93 -0.47
N GLU A 142 0.72 27.17 0.04
CA GLU A 142 1.96 27.96 0.16
C GLU A 142 2.91 27.37 1.20
N GLY A 143 2.36 26.87 2.32
CA GLY A 143 3.13 26.13 3.33
C GLY A 143 3.79 24.86 2.78
N LEU A 144 3.09 24.14 1.90
CA LEU A 144 3.61 22.95 1.23
C LEU A 144 4.88 23.23 0.43
N LYS A 145 4.94 24.36 -0.28
CA LYS A 145 6.13 24.76 -1.06
C LYS A 145 7.36 25.00 -0.19
N ALA A 146 7.19 25.27 1.11
CA ALA A 146 8.31 25.50 2.03
C ALA A 146 8.91 24.20 2.58
N ILE A 147 8.22 23.07 2.47
CA ILE A 147 8.62 21.77 3.05
C ILE A 147 9.02 20.73 1.98
N LEU A 148 8.88 21.06 0.70
CA LEU A 148 9.28 20.25 -0.46
C LEU A 148 10.49 20.86 -1.16
#